data_AF-A0A0S7BZU4-F1
#
_entry.id   AF-A0A0S7BZU4-F1
#
_cell.length_a   1.000
_cell.length_b   1.000
_cell.length_c   1.000
_cell.angle_alpha   90.00
_cell.angle_beta   90.00
_cell.angle_gamma   90.00
#
_symmetry.space_group_name_H-M   'P 1'
#
loop_
_entity.id
_entity.type
_entity.pdbx_description
1 polymer ?
#
loop_
_entity_poly.entity_id
_entity_poly.type
_entity_poly.pdbx_seq_one_letter_code
_entity_poly.pdbx_strand_id
1 'polypeptide(L)'
;MDYQEILSAIRALPSHQQANLIAELTGNESAPDYLSLRRNQLINKQVGCPHCGSLRFYRFGKDKGSQRFKCRACSRTFTEYTGTWLAGLHKKELVNDYLELMHKSMSLDKIKFALSINKKTAFDWRHKVLSSLEEVRKDDFNGIVESDETFFLLSEKGKEQQTRKGRKRGGSSSSRGVSKD
;
A
#
# COMPACT_ATOMS: atom_id res chain seq x y z
N MET A 1 -4.73 20.50 -27.28
CA MET A 1 -5.70 20.48 -26.18
C MET A 1 -5.03 20.98 -24.93
N ASP A 2 -5.12 22.29 -24.72
CA ASP A 2 -4.77 22.93 -23.47
C ASP A 2 -5.84 22.63 -22.39
N TYR A 3 -5.50 22.76 -21.11
CA TYR A 3 -6.41 22.55 -19.99
C TYR A 3 -7.70 23.38 -20.13
N GLN A 4 -7.57 24.62 -20.62
CA GLN A 4 -8.71 25.51 -20.86
C GLN A 4 -9.65 24.99 -21.94
N GLU A 5 -9.13 24.34 -22.97
CA GLU A 5 -9.92 23.74 -24.05
C GLU A 5 -10.69 22.50 -23.58
N ILE A 6 -10.09 21.72 -22.67
CA ILE A 6 -10.75 20.56 -22.06
C ILE A 6 -11.87 21.02 -21.11
N LEU A 7 -11.61 22.03 -20.29
CA LEU A 7 -12.58 22.54 -19.32
C LEU A 7 -13.80 23.16 -20.01
N SER A 8 -13.59 23.91 -21.10
CA SER A 8 -14.69 24.49 -21.88
C SER A 8 -15.54 23.41 -22.56
N ALA A 9 -14.91 22.38 -23.11
CA ALA A 9 -15.62 21.25 -23.72
C ALA A 9 -16.47 20.48 -22.69
N ILE A 10 -15.95 20.22 -21.49
CA ILE A 10 -16.68 19.52 -20.43
C ILE A 10 -17.87 20.37 -19.93
N ARG A 11 -17.68 21.69 -19.77
CA ARG A 11 -18.76 22.60 -19.35
C ARG A 11 -19.88 22.73 -20.37
N ALA A 12 -19.59 22.51 -21.66
CA ALA A 12 -20.59 22.56 -22.72
C ALA A 12 -21.51 21.31 -22.76
N LEU A 13 -21.16 20.25 -22.02
CA LEU A 13 -21.99 19.04 -21.94
C LEU A 13 -23.24 19.28 -21.08
N PRO A 14 -24.39 18.67 -21.40
CA PRO A 14 -25.56 18.63 -20.52
C PRO A 14 -25.23 18.04 -19.14
N SER A 15 -25.95 18.46 -18.09
CA SER A 15 -25.69 18.06 -16.71
C SER A 15 -25.67 16.54 -16.50
N HIS A 16 -26.51 15.78 -17.22
CA HIS A 16 -26.51 14.31 -17.16
C HIS A 16 -25.26 13.69 -17.80
N GLN A 17 -24.73 14.29 -18.88
CA GLN A 17 -23.49 13.83 -19.50
C GLN A 17 -22.27 14.21 -18.67
N GLN A 18 -22.29 15.35 -17.98
CA GLN A 18 -21.27 15.69 -16.99
C GLN A 18 -21.28 14.68 -15.83
N ALA A 19 -22.46 14.31 -15.31
CA ALA A 19 -22.59 13.30 -14.27
C ALA A 19 -22.12 11.91 -14.73
N ASN A 20 -22.49 11.50 -15.95
CA ASN A 20 -22.03 10.24 -16.54
C ASN A 20 -20.52 10.26 -16.78
N LEU A 21 -19.96 11.36 -17.30
CA LEU A 21 -18.52 11.51 -17.52
C LEU A 21 -17.77 11.44 -16.19
N ILE A 22 -18.25 12.12 -15.14
CA ILE A 22 -17.70 11.99 -13.80
C ILE A 22 -17.76 10.52 -13.38
N ALA A 23 -18.93 9.88 -13.48
CA ALA A 23 -19.10 8.47 -13.13
C ALA A 23 -18.27 7.51 -13.99
N GLU A 24 -17.89 7.83 -15.22
CA GLU A 24 -17.00 7.00 -16.06
C GLU A 24 -15.53 7.24 -15.73
N LEU A 25 -15.16 8.51 -15.48
CA LEU A 25 -13.82 8.91 -15.05
C LEU A 25 -13.50 8.42 -13.63
N THR A 26 -14.51 8.37 -12.74
CA THR A 26 -14.38 7.88 -11.37
C THR A 26 -14.84 6.43 -11.20
N GLY A 27 -15.78 5.93 -12.01
CA GLY A 27 -16.34 4.57 -11.88
C GLY A 27 -15.49 3.48 -12.52
N ASN A 28 -14.47 3.86 -13.29
CA ASN A 28 -13.28 3.03 -13.47
C ASN A 28 -12.31 3.18 -12.27
N GLU A 29 -12.82 3.07 -11.04
CA GLU A 29 -12.04 2.48 -9.93
C GLU A 29 -11.79 1.00 -10.27
N SER A 30 -11.07 0.77 -11.36
CA SER A 30 -10.25 -0.42 -11.47
C SER A 30 -9.37 -0.41 -10.23
N ALA A 31 -9.36 -1.53 -9.50
CA ALA A 31 -8.62 -1.67 -8.25
C ALA A 31 -7.29 -0.91 -8.40
N PRO A 32 -7.02 0.08 -7.54
CA PRO A 32 -5.95 1.04 -7.78
C PRO A 32 -4.71 0.32 -8.24
N ASP A 33 -4.24 0.61 -9.45
CA ASP A 33 -3.04 -0.03 -9.96
C ASP A 33 -1.84 0.62 -9.27
N TYR A 34 -1.60 0.17 -8.05
CA TYR A 34 -0.52 0.63 -7.18
C TYR A 34 0.84 0.44 -7.86
N LEU A 35 0.94 -0.47 -8.83
CA LEU A 35 2.15 -0.71 -9.61
C LEU A 35 2.40 0.42 -10.61
N SER A 36 1.37 0.94 -11.29
CA SER A 36 1.54 2.02 -12.29
C SER A 36 1.50 3.42 -11.70
N LEU A 37 0.89 3.62 -10.52
CA LEU A 37 0.77 4.93 -9.88
C LEU A 37 2.12 5.66 -9.79
N ARG A 38 3.12 5.03 -9.19
CA ARG A 38 4.46 5.63 -9.03
C ARG A 38 5.17 5.82 -10.37
N ARG A 39 4.96 4.91 -11.32
CA ARG A 39 5.50 5.05 -12.68
C ARG A 39 4.94 6.32 -13.34
N ASN A 40 3.64 6.56 -13.22
CA ASN A 40 2.99 7.75 -13.76
C ASN A 40 3.48 9.03 -13.07
N GLN A 41 3.62 9.03 -11.75
CA GLN A 41 4.21 10.15 -10.99
C GLN A 41 5.63 10.47 -11.46
N LEU A 42 6.47 9.46 -11.70
CA LEU A 42 7.83 9.65 -12.22
C LEU A 42 7.84 10.20 -13.65
N ILE A 43 6.96 9.69 -14.51
CA ILE A 43 6.79 10.19 -15.88
C ILE A 43 6.38 11.66 -15.88
N ASN A 44 5.43 12.02 -15.02
CA ASN A 44 4.87 13.35 -14.89
C ASN A 44 5.71 14.29 -14.00
N LYS A 45 6.90 13.85 -13.56
CA LYS A 45 7.82 14.64 -12.72
C LYS A 45 7.22 15.13 -11.40
N GLN A 46 6.27 14.39 -10.86
CA GLN A 46 5.66 14.66 -9.55
C GLN A 46 6.50 14.15 -8.38
N VAL A 47 7.33 13.12 -8.62
CA VAL A 47 8.24 12.55 -7.61
C VAL A 47 9.68 12.52 -8.13
N GLY A 48 10.63 12.75 -7.22
CA GLY A 48 12.06 12.82 -7.48
C GLY A 48 12.77 11.48 -7.58
N CYS A 49 14.05 11.52 -7.97
CA CYS A 49 14.93 10.36 -7.93
C CYS A 49 15.00 9.80 -6.49
N PRO A 50 14.81 8.49 -6.28
CA PRO A 50 14.82 7.89 -4.95
C PRO A 50 16.19 7.95 -4.24
N HIS A 51 17.27 8.30 -4.95
CA HIS A 51 18.61 8.39 -4.37
C HIS A 51 19.01 9.81 -3.95
N CYS A 52 18.48 10.84 -4.62
CA CYS A 52 18.94 12.23 -4.42
C CYS A 52 17.82 13.28 -4.50
N GLY A 53 16.56 12.89 -4.67
CA GLY A 53 15.41 13.79 -4.76
C GLY A 53 15.29 14.59 -6.06
N SER A 54 16.31 14.61 -6.93
CA SER A 54 16.28 15.42 -8.16
C SER A 54 15.19 14.99 -9.14
N LEU A 55 14.47 15.95 -9.72
CA LEU A 55 13.53 15.75 -10.84
C LEU A 55 14.23 15.60 -12.20
N ARG A 56 15.55 15.84 -12.26
CA ARG A 56 16.36 15.76 -13.49
C ARG A 56 16.75 14.32 -13.81
N PHE A 57 15.83 13.57 -14.39
CA PHE A 57 16.04 12.20 -14.87
C PHE A 57 15.33 11.96 -16.20
N TYR A 58 15.66 10.89 -16.92
CA TYR A 58 15.03 10.55 -18.20
C TYR A 58 14.80 9.04 -18.30
N ARG A 59 13.92 8.62 -19.22
CA ARG A 59 13.64 7.20 -19.49
C ARG A 59 14.89 6.54 -20.10
N PHE A 60 15.29 5.40 -19.56
CA PHE A 60 16.54 4.71 -19.89
C PHE A 60 16.29 3.21 -20.20
N GLY A 61 15.37 2.96 -21.13
CA GLY A 61 14.95 1.60 -21.53
C GLY A 61 14.06 0.92 -20.50
N LYS A 62 13.97 -0.41 -20.57
CA LYS A 62 13.21 -1.24 -19.62
C LYS A 62 14.14 -2.24 -18.93
N ASP A 63 13.80 -2.61 -17.69
CA ASP A 63 14.46 -3.67 -16.94
C ASP A 63 13.40 -4.63 -16.39
N LYS A 64 13.47 -5.91 -16.77
CA LYS A 64 12.52 -6.95 -16.34
C LYS A 64 11.04 -6.52 -16.41
N GLY A 65 10.65 -5.90 -17.53
CA GLY A 65 9.29 -5.38 -17.76
C GLY A 65 8.95 -4.04 -17.10
N SER A 66 9.85 -3.49 -16.29
CA SER A 66 9.68 -2.22 -15.56
C SER A 66 10.35 -1.06 -16.30
N GLN A 67 9.85 0.16 -16.12
CA GLN A 67 10.44 1.34 -16.76
C GLN A 67 11.71 1.75 -16.00
N ARG A 68 12.86 1.71 -16.68
CA ARG A 68 14.12 2.17 -16.08
C ARG A 68 14.29 3.66 -16.33
N PHE A 69 14.79 4.38 -15.33
CA PHE A 69 15.13 5.80 -15.37
C PHE A 69 16.60 5.99 -15.03
N LYS A 70 17.23 7.02 -15.60
CA LYS A 70 18.59 7.45 -15.24
C LYS A 70 18.57 8.89 -14.75
N CYS A 71 19.06 9.12 -13.53
CA CYS A 71 19.19 10.44 -12.96
C CYS A 71 20.38 11.19 -13.56
N ARG A 72 20.23 12.47 -13.90
CA ARG A 72 21.31 13.35 -14.36
C ARG A 72 22.09 13.98 -13.21
N ALA A 73 21.51 14.07 -12.01
CA ALA A 73 22.16 14.68 -10.86
C ALA A 73 23.13 13.71 -10.16
N CYS A 74 22.70 12.47 -9.91
CA CYS A 74 23.53 11.46 -9.23
C CYS A 74 24.03 10.33 -10.15
N SER A 75 23.72 10.38 -11.45
CA SER A 75 24.09 9.38 -12.46
C SER A 75 23.60 7.94 -12.23
N ARG A 76 22.88 7.66 -11.13
CA ARG A 76 22.33 6.35 -10.79
C ARG A 76 21.08 6.03 -11.61
N THR A 77 20.89 4.74 -11.88
CA THR A 77 19.67 4.21 -12.50
C THR A 77 18.72 3.70 -11.44
N PHE A 78 17.42 3.84 -11.70
CA PHE A 78 16.37 3.34 -10.81
C PHE A 78 15.14 2.94 -11.63
N THR A 79 14.24 2.18 -11.03
CA THR A 79 12.93 1.81 -11.58
C THR A 79 11.82 2.42 -10.74
N GLU A 80 10.57 2.30 -11.18
CA GLU A 80 9.38 2.67 -10.39
C GLU A 80 9.34 2.02 -9.00
N TYR A 81 9.97 0.86 -8.82
CA TYR A 81 10.00 0.13 -7.54
C TYR A 81 11.20 0.48 -6.66
N THR A 82 12.15 1.26 -7.15
CA THR A 82 13.36 1.58 -6.38
C THR A 82 13.01 2.46 -5.19
N GLY A 83 13.50 2.07 -4.00
CA GLY A 83 13.21 2.76 -2.74
C GLY A 83 11.78 2.55 -2.24
N THR A 84 11.05 1.54 -2.72
CA THR A 84 9.74 1.17 -2.20
C THR A 84 9.72 -0.28 -1.72
N TRP A 85 8.70 -0.66 -0.96
CA TRP A 85 8.50 -2.04 -0.50
C TRP A 85 8.30 -3.05 -1.65
N LEU A 86 8.00 -2.57 -2.86
CA LEU A 86 7.91 -3.37 -4.09
C LEU A 86 9.29 -3.76 -4.66
N ALA A 87 10.38 -3.16 -4.17
CA ALA A 87 11.73 -3.51 -4.57
C ALA A 87 12.03 -4.98 -4.26
N GLY A 88 12.58 -5.68 -5.27
CA GLY A 88 12.96 -7.09 -5.15
C GLY A 88 11.77 -8.06 -4.96
N LEU A 89 10.53 -7.60 -5.09
CA LEU A 89 9.36 -8.47 -4.99
C LEU A 89 9.21 -9.30 -6.27
N HIS A 90 9.05 -10.61 -6.12
CA HIS A 90 8.61 -11.49 -7.21
C HIS A 90 7.07 -11.45 -7.31
N LYS A 91 6.50 -11.88 -8.44
CA LYS A 91 5.04 -11.94 -8.65
C LYS A 91 4.30 -10.61 -8.39
N LYS A 92 4.84 -9.50 -8.89
CA LYS A 92 4.29 -8.15 -8.63
C LYS A 92 2.85 -8.01 -9.12
N GLU A 93 2.47 -8.76 -10.15
CA GLU A 93 1.12 -8.83 -10.69
C GLU A 93 0.05 -9.19 -9.63
N LEU A 94 0.41 -9.92 -8.57
CA LEU A 94 -0.52 -10.31 -7.50
C LEU A 94 -0.62 -9.26 -6.37
N VAL A 95 0.11 -8.15 -6.46
CA VAL A 95 0.20 -7.16 -5.38
C VAL A 95 -1.14 -6.48 -5.12
N ASN A 96 -1.86 -6.08 -6.17
CA ASN A 96 -3.12 -5.37 -6.01
C ASN A 96 -4.14 -6.25 -5.28
N ASP A 97 -4.30 -7.51 -5.72
CA ASP A 97 -5.15 -8.50 -5.06
C ASP A 97 -4.69 -8.77 -3.61
N TYR A 98 -3.37 -8.89 -3.40
CA TYR A 98 -2.82 -9.09 -2.06
C TYR A 98 -3.18 -7.95 -1.10
N LEU A 99 -3.03 -6.70 -1.55
CA LEU A 99 -3.37 -5.52 -0.76
C LEU A 99 -4.87 -5.47 -0.45
N GLU A 100 -5.72 -5.85 -1.40
CA GLU A 100 -7.16 -5.93 -1.19
C GLU A 100 -7.53 -6.98 -0.12
N LEU A 101 -6.93 -8.18 -0.19
CA LEU A 101 -7.16 -9.22 0.82
C LEU A 101 -6.60 -8.82 2.19
N MET A 102 -5.51 -8.06 2.22
CA MET A 102 -4.95 -7.50 3.45
C MET A 102 -5.86 -6.43 4.04
N HIS A 103 -6.43 -5.55 3.22
CA HIS A 103 -7.42 -4.55 3.63
C HIS A 103 -8.67 -5.20 4.22
N LYS A 104 -9.13 -6.32 3.62
CA LYS A 104 -10.20 -7.18 4.15
C LYS A 104 -9.80 -7.99 5.40
N SER A 105 -8.63 -7.73 6.00
CA SER A 105 -8.12 -8.39 7.21
C SER A 105 -8.08 -9.92 7.13
N MET A 106 -7.84 -10.48 5.93
CA MET A 106 -7.82 -11.93 5.75
C MET A 106 -6.58 -12.57 6.40
N SER A 107 -6.73 -13.81 6.89
CA SER A 107 -5.62 -14.58 7.43
C SER A 107 -4.63 -14.98 6.34
N LEU A 108 -3.37 -15.22 6.71
CA LEU A 108 -2.34 -15.65 5.77
C LEU A 108 -2.67 -16.97 5.07
N ASP A 109 -3.40 -17.86 5.75
CA ASP A 109 -3.87 -19.10 5.14
C ASP A 109 -4.91 -18.83 4.05
N LYS A 110 -5.88 -17.93 4.31
CA LYS A 110 -6.86 -17.54 3.28
C LYS A 110 -6.18 -16.88 2.07
N ILE A 111 -5.22 -15.98 2.31
CA ILE A 111 -4.47 -15.32 1.24
C ILE A 111 -3.64 -16.32 0.42
N LYS A 112 -2.98 -17.26 1.10
CA LYS A 112 -2.22 -18.35 0.46
C LYS A 112 -3.10 -19.11 -0.53
N PHE A 113 -4.31 -19.50 -0.12
CA PHE A 113 -5.24 -20.22 -0.99
C PHE A 113 -5.80 -19.34 -2.11
N ALA A 114 -6.19 -18.09 -1.81
CA ALA A 114 -6.76 -17.17 -2.79
C ALA A 114 -5.78 -16.83 -3.92
N LEU A 115 -4.51 -16.55 -3.59
CA LEU A 115 -3.50 -16.10 -4.56
C LEU A 115 -2.57 -17.23 -5.04
N SER A 116 -2.78 -18.47 -4.58
CA SER A 116 -1.91 -19.61 -4.90
C SER A 116 -0.41 -19.32 -4.67
N ILE A 117 -0.09 -18.68 -3.54
CA ILE A 117 1.28 -18.37 -3.12
C ILE A 117 1.67 -19.18 -1.87
N ASN A 118 2.97 -19.25 -1.56
CA ASN A 118 3.41 -19.85 -0.29
C ASN A 118 2.99 -18.93 0.88
N LYS A 119 2.58 -19.53 2.01
CA LYS A 119 2.26 -18.81 3.24
C LYS A 119 3.42 -17.93 3.72
N LYS A 120 4.67 -18.40 3.56
CA LYS A 120 5.86 -17.61 3.87
C LYS A 120 5.96 -16.37 2.99
N THR A 121 5.70 -16.49 1.70
CA THR A 121 5.64 -15.34 0.77
C THR A 121 4.58 -14.34 1.23
N ALA A 122 3.38 -14.81 1.55
CA ALA A 122 2.31 -13.95 2.07
C ALA A 122 2.70 -13.26 3.38
N PHE A 123 3.43 -13.94 4.27
CA PHE A 123 3.93 -13.38 5.52
C PHE A 123 5.00 -12.30 5.27
N ASP A 124 5.99 -12.60 4.44
CA ASP A 124 7.10 -11.69 4.13
C ASP A 124 6.59 -10.42 3.42
N TRP A 125 5.59 -10.56 2.53
CA TRP A 125 4.93 -9.43 1.88
C TRP A 125 4.20 -8.54 2.90
N ARG A 126 3.49 -9.14 3.86
CA ARG A 126 2.80 -8.39 4.91
C ARG A 126 3.77 -7.51 5.68
N HIS A 127 4.94 -8.07 6.03
CA HIS A 127 5.96 -7.32 6.77
C HIS A 127 6.52 -6.17 5.95
N LYS A 128 6.81 -6.39 4.65
CA LYS A 128 7.27 -5.32 3.75
C LYS A 128 6.25 -4.18 3.62
N VAL A 129 4.96 -4.51 3.49
CA VAL A 129 3.89 -3.52 3.40
C VAL A 129 3.81 -2.74 4.72
N LEU A 130 3.71 -3.43 5.85
CA LEU A 130 3.58 -2.78 7.17
C LEU A 130 4.81 -1.93 7.51
N SER A 131 6.02 -2.39 7.23
CA SER A 131 7.23 -1.59 7.47
C SER A 131 7.27 -0.30 6.66
N SER A 132 6.60 -0.27 5.49
CA SER A 132 6.49 0.96 4.69
C SER A 132 5.45 1.94 5.22
N LEU A 133 4.54 1.50 6.10
CA LEU A 133 3.54 2.34 6.74
C LEU A 133 4.06 2.97 8.03
N GLU A 134 5.09 2.41 8.67
CA GLU A 134 5.71 2.99 9.87
C GLU A 134 6.28 4.40 9.63
N GLU A 135 6.59 4.74 8.38
CA GLU A 135 7.07 6.05 7.96
C GLU A 135 5.95 7.07 7.70
N VAL A 136 4.67 6.67 7.78
CA VAL A 136 3.53 7.57 7.58
C VAL A 136 3.37 8.46 8.80
N ARG A 137 3.74 9.74 8.60
CA ARG A 137 3.60 10.93 9.45
C ARG A 137 2.99 10.72 10.84
N LYS A 138 3.84 10.90 11.85
CA LYS A 138 3.44 11.30 13.20
C LYS A 138 3.17 12.80 13.19
N ASP A 139 2.04 13.21 12.62
CA ASP A 139 1.58 14.58 12.84
C ASP A 139 1.16 14.71 14.32
N ASP A 140 1.37 15.88 14.92
CA ASP A 140 0.94 16.13 16.30
C ASP A 140 -0.60 16.08 16.38
N PHE A 141 -1.12 15.45 17.43
CA PHE A 141 -2.56 15.45 17.69
C PHE A 141 -3.00 16.86 18.11
N ASN A 142 -3.93 17.46 17.36
CA ASN A 142 -4.45 18.80 17.62
C ASN A 142 -5.96 18.76 17.92
N GLY A 143 -6.43 19.61 18.84
CA GLY A 143 -7.85 19.74 19.20
C GLY A 143 -8.28 18.81 20.34
N ILE A 144 -9.51 18.31 20.29
CA ILE A 144 -10.04 17.34 21.25
C ILE A 144 -9.58 15.95 20.78
N VAL A 145 -8.81 15.27 21.62
CA VAL A 145 -8.26 13.94 21.33
C VAL A 145 -8.98 12.91 22.20
N GLU A 146 -9.62 11.94 21.55
CA GLU A 146 -10.19 10.77 22.21
C GLU A 146 -9.25 9.58 22.05
N SER A 147 -9.04 8.85 23.14
CA SER A 147 -8.24 7.63 23.17
C SER A 147 -9.10 6.51 23.69
N ASP A 148 -9.27 5.45 22.90
CA ASP A 148 -9.95 4.23 23.31
C ASP A 148 -8.95 3.08 23.46
N GLU A 149 -9.22 2.18 24.39
CA GLU A 149 -8.36 1.04 24.69
C GLU A 149 -8.86 -0.22 24.00
N THR A 150 -7.99 -0.87 23.24
CA THR A 150 -8.28 -2.19 22.67
C THR A 150 -7.48 -3.26 23.40
N PHE A 151 -8.18 -4.16 24.09
CA PHE A 151 -7.55 -5.25 24.82
C PHE A 151 -7.32 -6.47 23.92
N PHE A 152 -6.08 -6.96 23.92
CA PHE A 152 -5.71 -8.22 23.27
C PHE A 152 -5.20 -9.21 24.30
N LEU A 153 -5.49 -10.50 24.11
CA LEU A 153 -4.88 -11.54 24.95
C LEU A 153 -3.37 -11.60 24.66
N LEU A 154 -2.56 -11.22 25.64
CA LEU A 154 -1.12 -11.34 25.56
C LEU A 154 -0.71 -12.80 25.27
N SER A 155 -0.03 -12.97 24.14
CA SER A 155 0.46 -14.26 23.66
C SER A 155 1.96 -14.36 23.89
N GLU A 156 2.36 -15.11 24.91
CA GLU A 156 3.77 -15.40 25.23
C GLU A 156 4.26 -16.66 24.52
N LYS A 157 3.77 -16.87 23.29
CA LYS A 157 4.12 -18.06 22.52
C LYS A 157 5.62 -18.10 22.27
N GLY A 158 6.27 -19.19 22.66
CA GLY A 158 7.72 -19.36 22.55
C GLY A 158 8.51 -18.97 23.81
N LYS A 159 7.85 -18.42 24.85
CA LYS A 159 8.41 -18.33 26.20
C LYS A 159 7.99 -19.55 27.01
N GLU A 160 8.91 -20.04 27.85
CA GLU A 160 8.58 -21.05 28.84
C GLU A 160 7.58 -20.45 29.85
N GLN A 161 6.45 -21.12 30.05
CA GLN A 161 5.37 -20.66 30.91
C GLN A 161 5.38 -21.45 32.21
N GLN A 162 5.90 -20.85 33.28
CA GLN A 162 6.00 -21.50 34.60
C GLN A 162 4.75 -21.29 35.47
N THR A 163 4.02 -20.20 35.26
CA THR A 163 2.93 -19.77 36.17
C THR A 163 1.53 -20.14 35.68
N ARG A 164 1.37 -20.60 34.43
CA ARG A 164 0.07 -20.96 33.86
C ARG A 164 0.17 -22.03 32.77
N LYS A 165 -0.93 -22.73 32.52
CA LYS A 165 -1.06 -23.62 31.35
C LYS A 165 -1.03 -22.81 30.06
N GLY A 166 -0.35 -23.35 29.04
CA GLY A 166 -0.24 -22.72 27.73
C GLY A 166 -1.61 -22.49 27.08
N ARG A 167 -1.82 -21.29 26.53
CA ARG A 167 -3.05 -20.96 25.78
C ARG A 167 -2.99 -21.49 24.35
N LYS A 168 -4.12 -21.93 23.82
CA LYS A 168 -4.28 -22.20 22.38
C LYS A 168 -4.39 -20.88 21.60
N ARG A 169 -3.97 -20.89 20.32
CA ARG A 169 -4.07 -19.72 19.44
C ARG A 169 -5.53 -19.34 19.21
N GLY A 170 -5.81 -18.03 19.16
CA GLY A 170 -7.14 -17.52 18.86
C GLY A 170 -8.13 -17.59 20.03
N GLY A 171 -7.65 -17.73 21.26
CA GLY A 171 -8.52 -17.64 22.44
C GLY A 171 -9.23 -16.27 22.51
N SER A 172 -10.47 -16.28 22.99
CA SER A 172 -11.21 -15.08 23.38
C SER A 172 -11.09 -14.88 24.89
N SER A 173 -11.11 -13.62 25.33
CA SER A 173 -11.25 -13.32 26.75
C SER A 173 -12.66 -13.72 27.22
N SER A 174 -12.77 -14.30 28.41
CA SER A 174 -14.07 -14.57 29.04
C SER A 174 -14.72 -13.30 29.60
N SER A 175 -13.93 -12.27 29.89
CA SER A 175 -14.38 -10.97 30.40
C SER A 175 -14.06 -9.84 29.43
N ARG A 176 -14.90 -8.79 29.43
CA ARG A 176 -14.57 -7.52 28.76
C ARG A 176 -13.63 -6.71 29.64
N GLY A 177 -12.63 -6.07 29.02
CA GLY A 177 -11.62 -5.27 29.72
C GLY A 177 -10.63 -6.10 30.54
N VAL A 178 -9.90 -5.41 31.43
CA VAL A 178 -9.01 -6.05 32.41
C VAL A 178 -9.87 -6.76 33.44
N SER A 179 -9.72 -8.08 33.59
CA SER A 179 -10.35 -8.81 34.69
C SER A 179 -9.78 -8.29 36.02
N LYS A 180 -10.63 -8.14 37.03
CA LYS A 180 -10.16 -7.91 38.40
C LYS A 180 -9.35 -9.15 38.81
N ASP A 181 -8.06 -8.96 39.05
CA ASP A 181 -7.27 -9.93 39.82
C ASP A 181 -7.73 -9.92 41.29
#